data_AF-A0A5E4L4S2-F1
#
_entry.id   AF-A0A5E4L4S2-F1
#
_cell.length_a   1.000
_cell.length_b   1.000
_cell.length_c   1.000
_cell.angle_alpha   90.00
_cell.angle_beta   90.00
_cell.angle_gamma   90.00
#
_symmetry.space_group_name_H-M   'P 1'
#
loop_
_entity.id
_entity.type
_entity.pdbx_description
1 polymer ?
#
loop_
_entity_poly.entity_id
_entity_poly.type
_entity_poly.pdbx_seq_one_letter_code
_entity_poly.pdbx_strand_id
1 'polypeptide(L)'
;MKRKKLIAAIIIFLLVALTIAFFTLTYTKEGNALIATNFIKNEATYKFDGIPGSFKLNYTLPLKCMYCWEFYFEYQSRNSGYGDRTNVIVNPVVTNHTAVIVMENGTIKSAVLDNKWDMKTQKLIELTIQPQPQRRRLR
;
A
#
# COMPACT_ATOMS: atom_id res chain seq x y z
N MET A 1 28.80 36.03 -13.18
CA MET A 1 27.99 35.10 -14.01
C MET A 1 28.44 33.64 -13.92
N LYS A 2 29.74 33.30 -13.99
CA LYS A 2 30.23 31.91 -13.95
C LYS A 2 29.83 31.12 -12.68
N ARG A 3 29.92 31.72 -11.48
CA ARG A 3 29.50 31.10 -10.21
C ARG A 3 28.01 30.75 -10.17
N LYS A 4 27.12 31.64 -10.66
CA LYS A 4 25.68 31.39 -10.73
C LYS A 4 25.33 30.25 -11.71
N LYS A 5 26.02 30.18 -12.86
CA LYS A 5 25.89 29.08 -13.82
C LYS A 5 26.38 27.75 -13.25
N LEU A 6 27.48 27.76 -12.49
CA LEU A 6 28.01 26.57 -11.82
C LEU A 6 27.05 26.06 -10.73
N ILE A 7 26.51 26.95 -9.90
CA ILE A 7 25.51 26.59 -8.87
C ILE A 7 24.26 25.98 -9.52
N ALA A 8 23.75 26.59 -10.59
CA ALA A 8 22.59 26.06 -11.31
C ALA A 8 22.87 24.66 -11.89
N ALA A 9 24.06 24.43 -12.47
CA ALA A 9 24.44 23.13 -13.00
C ALA A 9 24.53 22.05 -11.90
N ILE A 10 25.06 22.39 -10.73
CA ILE A 10 25.13 21.47 -9.58
C ILE A 10 23.72 21.12 -9.09
N ILE A 11 22.82 22.10 -8.97
CA ILE A 11 21.44 21.85 -8.55
C ILE A 11 20.74 20.93 -9.55
N ILE A 12 20.87 21.17 -10.85
CA ILE A 12 20.29 20.31 -11.89
C ILE A 12 20.85 18.89 -11.78
N PHE A 13 22.16 18.73 -11.63
CA PHE A 13 22.79 17.41 -11.48
C PHE A 13 22.28 16.68 -10.23
N LEU A 14 22.17 17.36 -9.08
CA LEU A 14 21.63 16.79 -7.85
C LEU A 14 20.17 16.37 -8.00
N LEU A 15 19.34 17.19 -8.65
CA LEU A 15 17.94 16.85 -8.94
C LEU A 15 17.84 15.62 -9.84
N VAL A 16 18.66 15.55 -10.90
CA VAL A 16 18.70 14.39 -11.81
C VAL A 16 19.14 13.14 -11.05
N ALA A 17 20.22 13.20 -10.27
CA ALA A 17 20.69 12.07 -9.47
C ALA A 17 19.64 11.59 -8.47
N LEU A 18 18.91 12.52 -7.83
CA LEU A 18 17.81 12.19 -6.93
C LEU A 18 16.65 11.49 -7.64
N THR A 19 16.28 11.95 -8.85
CA THR A 19 15.22 11.29 -9.63
C THR A 19 15.61 9.88 -10.06
N ILE A 20 16.86 9.66 -10.45
CA ILE A 20 17.36 8.32 -10.82
C ILE A 20 17.33 7.40 -9.58
N ALA A 21 17.82 7.87 -8.43
CA ALA A 21 17.80 7.11 -7.19
C ALA A 21 16.38 6.77 -6.72
N PHE A 22 15.43 7.71 -6.87
CA PHE A 22 14.03 7.44 -6.58
C PHE A 22 13.47 6.38 -7.53
N PHE A 23 13.74 6.51 -8.83
CA PHE A 23 13.28 5.56 -9.84
C PHE A 23 13.82 4.16 -9.55
N THR A 24 15.11 3.99 -9.26
CA THR A 24 15.68 2.67 -8.95
C THR A 24 15.06 2.04 -7.70
N LEU A 25 14.74 2.85 -6.67
CA LEU A 25 14.08 2.36 -5.47
C LEU A 25 12.69 1.78 -5.76
N THR A 26 11.93 2.37 -6.70
CA THR A 26 10.60 1.87 -7.07
C THR A 26 10.61 0.48 -7.73
N TYR A 27 11.78 -0.05 -8.09
CA TYR A 27 11.94 -1.40 -8.64
C TYR A 27 12.57 -2.40 -7.65
N THR A 28 12.66 -2.05 -6.37
CA THR A 28 13.08 -2.99 -5.31
C THR A 28 11.91 -3.43 -4.46
N LYS A 29 12.03 -4.59 -3.81
CA LYS A 29 11.01 -5.08 -2.87
C LYS A 29 10.83 -4.09 -1.71
N GLU A 30 11.93 -3.57 -1.18
CA GLU A 30 11.97 -2.64 -0.05
C GLU A 30 11.31 -1.30 -0.42
N GLY A 31 11.58 -0.78 -1.62
CA GLY A 31 10.94 0.44 -2.10
C GLY A 31 9.43 0.26 -2.30
N ASN A 32 9.00 -0.86 -2.88
CA ASN A 32 7.59 -1.18 -3.02
C ASN A 32 6.89 -1.38 -1.66
N ALA A 33 7.56 -2.01 -0.69
CA ALA A 33 7.07 -2.16 0.67
C ALA A 33 6.90 -0.79 1.36
N LEU A 34 7.83 0.14 1.15
CA LEU A 34 7.75 1.51 1.66
C LEU A 34 6.56 2.27 1.04
N ILE A 35 6.37 2.17 -0.27
CA ILE A 35 5.23 2.78 -0.98
C ILE A 35 3.91 2.22 -0.44
N ALA A 36 3.78 0.90 -0.33
CA ALA A 36 2.59 0.22 0.20
C ALA A 36 2.32 0.62 1.66
N THR A 37 3.37 0.70 2.49
CA THR A 37 3.27 1.15 3.88
C THR A 37 2.74 2.58 3.97
N ASN A 38 3.31 3.49 3.17
CA ASN A 38 2.90 4.88 3.15
C ASN A 38 1.47 5.04 2.62
N PHE A 39 1.07 4.23 1.64
CA PHE A 39 -0.31 4.21 1.17
C PHE A 39 -1.29 3.85 2.31
N ILE A 40 -1.07 2.72 3.01
CA ILE A 40 -2.00 2.30 4.08
C ILE A 40 -2.03 3.34 5.20
N LYS A 41 -0.88 3.85 5.65
CA LYS A 41 -0.82 4.85 6.72
C LYS A 41 -1.51 6.17 6.38
N ASN A 42 -1.70 6.46 5.10
CA ASN A 42 -2.42 7.65 4.62
C ASN A 42 -3.83 7.34 4.10
N GLU A 43 -4.25 6.08 4.10
CA GLU A 43 -5.58 5.67 3.68
C GLU A 43 -6.63 6.01 4.75
N ALA A 44 -7.87 6.24 4.31
CA ALA A 44 -8.92 6.80 5.13
C ALA A 44 -9.26 5.97 6.39
N THR A 45 -9.26 4.64 6.29
CA THR A 45 -9.55 3.76 7.44
C THR A 45 -8.47 3.91 8.52
N TYR A 46 -7.19 3.80 8.14
CA TYR A 46 -6.09 3.92 9.08
C TYR A 46 -5.96 5.34 9.64
N LYS A 47 -6.15 6.38 8.81
CA LYS A 47 -6.12 7.78 9.27
C LYS A 47 -7.23 8.11 10.24
N PHE A 48 -8.41 7.52 10.06
CA PHE A 48 -9.56 7.77 10.93
C PHE A 48 -9.25 7.32 12.36
N ASP A 49 -8.79 6.08 12.53
CA ASP A 49 -8.67 5.49 13.87
C ASP A 49 -7.67 4.34 14.02
N GLY A 50 -6.70 4.22 13.11
CA GLY A 50 -5.62 3.23 13.20
C GLY A 50 -4.77 3.43 14.47
N ILE A 51 -4.35 2.32 15.08
CA ILE A 51 -3.52 2.30 16.29
C ILE A 51 -2.04 2.23 15.86
N PRO A 52 -1.24 3.31 16.06
CA PRO A 52 0.10 3.41 15.46
C PRO A 52 1.06 2.24 15.77
N GLY A 53 1.02 1.70 16.99
CA GLY A 53 1.89 0.60 17.43
C GLY A 53 1.47 -0.79 16.94
N SER A 54 0.32 -0.91 16.26
CA SER A 54 -0.21 -2.20 15.79
C SER A 54 0.16 -2.53 14.34
N PHE A 55 0.60 -1.53 13.57
CA PHE A 55 0.88 -1.68 12.14
C PHE A 55 2.15 -2.51 11.92
N LYS A 56 2.02 -3.63 11.21
CA LYS A 56 3.13 -4.50 10.84
C LYS A 56 2.97 -5.04 9.42
N LEU A 57 4.10 -5.18 8.72
CA LEU A 57 4.18 -6.04 7.54
C LEU A 57 4.32 -7.48 8.04
N ASN A 58 3.32 -8.32 7.76
CA ASN A 58 3.32 -9.73 8.20
C ASN A 58 4.19 -10.58 7.26
N TYR A 59 3.88 -10.61 5.97
CA TYR A 59 4.68 -11.31 4.97
C TYR A 59 4.57 -10.70 3.57
N THR A 60 5.42 -11.15 2.67
CA THR A 60 5.50 -10.71 1.27
C THR A 60 5.54 -11.93 0.37
N LEU A 61 4.76 -11.91 -0.71
CA LEU A 61 4.79 -12.93 -1.75
C LEU A 61 5.32 -12.32 -3.05
N PRO A 62 6.33 -12.93 -3.71
CA PRO A 62 6.68 -12.55 -5.07
C PRO A 62 5.60 -13.04 -6.04
N LEU A 63 5.26 -12.21 -7.04
CA LEU A 63 4.30 -12.57 -8.08
C LEU A 63 5.02 -13.01 -9.37
N LYS A 64 4.27 -13.62 -10.30
CA LYS A 64 4.80 -14.12 -11.58
C LYS A 64 5.02 -13.00 -12.61
N CYS A 65 5.71 -11.93 -12.23
CA CYS A 65 6.18 -10.86 -13.13
C CYS A 65 7.37 -10.12 -12.51
N MET A 66 8.11 -9.39 -13.36
CA MET A 66 9.27 -8.61 -12.92
C MET A 66 8.80 -7.42 -12.07
N TYR A 67 9.47 -7.21 -10.93
CA TYR A 67 9.15 -6.14 -9.98
C TYR A 67 7.69 -6.15 -9.48
N CYS A 68 7.17 -7.35 -9.24
CA CYS A 68 5.82 -7.58 -8.74
C CYS A 68 5.83 -8.26 -7.37
N TRP A 69 5.09 -7.68 -6.42
CA TRP A 69 4.98 -8.20 -5.06
C TRP A 69 3.57 -8.04 -4.53
N GLU A 70 3.19 -8.95 -3.64
CA GLU A 70 2.00 -8.86 -2.83
C GLU A 70 2.40 -8.77 -1.36
N PHE A 71 1.97 -7.70 -0.70
CA PHE A 71 2.29 -7.41 0.68
C PHE A 71 1.07 -7.60 1.58
N TYR A 72 1.25 -8.33 2.67
CA TYR A 72 0.23 -8.57 3.68
C TYR A 72 0.57 -7.79 4.93
N PHE A 73 -0.22 -6.75 5.20
CA PHE A 73 -0.10 -5.92 6.40
C PHE A 73 -1.21 -6.25 7.37
N GLU A 74 -0.91 -6.11 8.65
CA GLU A 74 -1.88 -6.19 9.73
C GLU A 74 -1.80 -4.92 10.56
N TYR A 75 -2.95 -4.43 11.00
CA TYR A 75 -3.04 -3.33 11.96
C TYR A 75 -4.37 -3.40 12.70
N GLN A 76 -4.51 -2.59 13.74
CA GLN A 76 -5.73 -2.44 14.51
C GLN A 76 -6.28 -1.04 14.37
N SER A 77 -7.60 -0.92 14.34
CA SER A 77 -8.35 0.34 14.44
C SER A 77 -9.14 0.39 15.75
N ARG A 78 -9.42 1.60 16.26
CA ARG A 78 -10.19 1.78 17.51
C ARG A 78 -11.69 1.53 17.36
N ASN A 79 -12.23 1.60 16.14
CA ASN A 79 -13.62 1.32 15.82
C ASN A 79 -13.72 0.36 14.64
N SER A 80 -14.84 -0.35 14.56
CA SER A 80 -15.17 -1.19 13.41
C SER A 80 -15.52 -0.35 12.17
N GLY A 81 -15.37 -0.95 10.99
CA GLY A 81 -15.77 -0.37 9.71
C GLY A 81 -14.60 0.11 8.86
N TYR A 82 -14.92 0.78 7.75
CA TYR A 82 -13.96 1.15 6.71
C TYR A 82 -14.13 2.61 6.30
N GLY A 83 -13.04 3.20 5.80
CA GLY A 83 -13.00 4.56 5.29
C GLY A 83 -13.09 5.64 6.36
N ASP A 84 -13.32 6.87 5.90
CA ASP A 84 -13.58 8.02 6.76
C ASP A 84 -15.00 7.97 7.31
N ARG A 85 -15.11 8.03 8.64
CA ARG A 85 -16.35 7.87 9.40
C ARG A 85 -16.62 9.09 10.29
N THR A 86 -16.03 10.25 10.01
CA THR A 86 -16.10 11.47 10.86
C THR A 86 -17.52 11.91 11.19
N ASN A 87 -18.48 11.67 10.30
CA ASN A 87 -19.88 12.07 10.48
C ASN A 87 -20.82 10.91 10.86
N VAL A 88 -20.27 9.77 11.32
CA VAL A 88 -21.05 8.57 11.64
C VAL A 88 -20.84 8.23 13.11
N ILE A 89 -21.91 7.84 13.79
CA ILE A 89 -21.81 7.28 15.15
C ILE A 89 -21.17 5.89 15.03
N VAL A 90 -19.98 5.73 15.61
CA VAL A 90 -19.22 4.47 15.57
C VAL A 90 -19.18 3.80 16.93
N ASN A 91 -19.11 2.47 16.93
CA ASN A 91 -18.95 1.68 18.15
C ASN A 91 -17.45 1.51 18.46
N PRO A 92 -16.96 1.91 19.64
CA PRO A 92 -15.55 1.78 20.02
C PRO A 92 -15.20 0.32 20.30
N VAL A 93 -14.79 -0.38 19.24
CA VAL A 93 -14.35 -1.77 19.27
C VAL A 93 -13.03 -1.87 18.53
N VAL A 94 -12.00 -2.33 19.24
CA VAL A 94 -10.69 -2.62 18.64
C VAL A 94 -10.88 -3.70 17.58
N THR A 95 -10.61 -3.34 16.32
CA THR A 95 -10.82 -4.20 15.16
C THR A 95 -9.49 -4.52 14.51
N ASN A 96 -9.20 -5.81 14.34
CA ASN A 96 -8.03 -6.27 13.60
C ASN A 96 -8.34 -6.20 12.10
N HIS A 97 -7.41 -5.64 11.33
CA HIS A 97 -7.50 -5.55 9.88
C HIS A 97 -6.33 -6.25 9.20
N THR A 98 -6.60 -6.79 8.01
CA THR A 98 -5.58 -7.32 7.10
C THR A 98 -5.66 -6.59 5.76
N ALA A 99 -4.60 -5.86 5.41
CA ALA A 99 -4.49 -5.16 4.14
C ALA A 99 -3.58 -5.94 3.18
N VAL A 100 -4.09 -6.24 1.99
CA VAL A 100 -3.36 -6.89 0.90
C VAL A 100 -3.09 -5.86 -0.20
N ILE A 101 -1.82 -5.55 -0.44
CA ILE A 101 -1.38 -4.58 -1.44
C ILE A 101 -0.62 -5.31 -2.55
N VAL A 102 -1.11 -5.21 -3.78
CA VAL A 102 -0.44 -5.74 -4.97
C VAL A 102 0.31 -4.59 -5.66
N MET A 103 1.62 -4.76 -5.77
CA MET A 103 2.54 -3.83 -6.40
C MET A 103 3.04 -4.39 -7.73
N GLU A 104 3.16 -3.53 -8.74
CA GLU A 104 3.81 -3.82 -10.01
C GLU A 104 4.57 -2.58 -10.48
N ASN A 105 5.88 -2.72 -10.73
CA ASN A 105 6.74 -1.65 -11.25
C ASN A 105 6.63 -0.35 -10.45
N GLY A 106 6.64 -0.43 -9.11
CA GLY A 106 6.54 0.76 -8.26
C GLY A 106 5.13 1.32 -8.08
N THR A 107 4.10 0.68 -8.66
CA THR A 107 2.72 1.17 -8.66
C THR A 107 1.77 0.23 -7.92
N ILE A 108 0.81 0.80 -7.18
CA ILE A 108 -0.23 0.04 -6.49
C ILE A 108 -1.31 -0.38 -7.49
N LYS A 109 -1.33 -1.66 -7.86
CA LYS A 109 -2.36 -2.22 -8.74
C LYS A 109 -3.64 -2.50 -7.98
N SER A 110 -3.55 -3.15 -6.83
CA SER A 110 -4.68 -3.48 -5.96
C SER A 110 -4.36 -3.14 -4.50
N ALA A 111 -5.38 -2.71 -3.76
CA ALA A 111 -5.28 -2.51 -2.32
C ALA A 111 -6.61 -2.87 -1.67
N VAL A 112 -6.62 -3.97 -0.93
CA VAL A 112 -7.84 -4.54 -0.37
C VAL A 112 -7.69 -4.71 1.13
N LEU A 113 -8.68 -4.24 1.88
CA LEU A 113 -8.75 -4.40 3.33
C LEU A 113 -9.81 -5.47 3.67
N ASP A 114 -9.43 -6.42 4.50
CA ASP A 114 -10.25 -7.53 5.01
C ASP A 114 -10.96 -8.35 3.93
N ASN A 115 -10.41 -8.39 2.71
CA ASN A 115 -11.04 -8.99 1.53
C ASN A 115 -12.43 -8.42 1.20
N LYS A 116 -12.76 -7.24 1.73
CA LYS A 116 -14.11 -6.64 1.66
C LYS A 116 -14.11 -5.21 1.15
N TRP A 117 -13.04 -4.47 1.38
CA TRP A 117 -12.99 -3.04 1.09
C TRP A 117 -11.88 -2.72 0.11
N ASP A 118 -12.25 -2.13 -1.02
CA ASP A 118 -11.30 -1.55 -1.96
C ASP A 118 -10.83 -0.20 -1.42
N MET A 119 -9.58 -0.17 -0.99
CA MET A 119 -8.94 0.99 -0.38
C MET A 119 -8.70 2.13 -1.38
N LYS A 120 -8.66 1.84 -2.69
CA LYS A 120 -8.45 2.85 -3.73
C LYS A 120 -9.76 3.53 -4.10
N THR A 121 -10.84 2.76 -4.22
CA THR A 121 -12.16 3.29 -4.61
C THR A 121 -13.05 3.64 -3.42
N GLN A 122 -12.64 3.28 -2.19
CA GLN A 122 -13.38 3.51 -0.94
C GLN A 122 -14.78 2.89 -0.99
N LYS A 123 -14.86 1.63 -1.43
CA LYS A 123 -16.11 0.89 -1.63
C LYS A 123 -15.97 -0.56 -1.20
N LEU A 124 -17.10 -1.17 -0.84
CA LEU A 124 -17.16 -2.61 -0.66
C LEU A 124 -16.92 -3.31 -2.01
N ILE A 125 -16.12 -4.36 -1.98
CA ILE A 125 -15.93 -5.25 -3.12
C ILE A 125 -17.19 -6.08 -3.24
N GLU A 126 -17.89 -5.92 -4.35
CA GLU A 126 -18.99 -6.80 -4.69
C GLU A 126 -18.42 -8.21 -4.90
N LEU A 127 -18.86 -9.18 -4.09
CA LEU A 127 -18.49 -10.58 -4.26
C LEU A 127 -19.05 -11.08 -5.59
N THR A 128 -18.34 -10.82 -6.68
CA THR A 128 -18.52 -11.59 -7.89
C THR A 128 -17.95 -12.96 -7.54
N ILE A 129 -18.81 -13.94 -7.32
CA ILE A 129 -18.41 -15.33 -7.09
C ILE A 129 -17.67 -15.79 -8.35
N GLN A 130 -16.36 -15.59 -8.39
CA GLN A 130 -15.53 -16.24 -9.39
C GLN A 130 -15.39 -17.70 -8.95
N PRO A 131 -15.80 -18.68 -9.77
CA PRO A 131 -15.64 -20.09 -9.43
C PRO A 131 -14.15 -20.33 -9.16
N GLN A 132 -13.84 -20.76 -7.93
CA GLN A 132 -12.49 -21.13 -7.55
C GLN A 132 -12.00 -22.22 -8.52
N PRO A 133 -10.83 -22.06 -9.17
CA PRO A 133 -10.26 -23.12 -9.96
C PRO A 133 -10.01 -24.30 -9.02
N GLN A 134 -10.78 -25.37 -9.24
CA GLN A 134 -10.78 -26.59 -8.47
C GLN A 134 -9.33 -27.06 -8.31
N ARG A 135 -8.79 -26.93 -7.09
CA ARG A 135 -7.46 -27.46 -6.75
C ARG A 135 -7.47 -28.93 -7.20
N ARG A 136 -6.77 -29.22 -8.31
CA ARG A 136 -6.57 -30.60 -8.77
C ARG A 136 -5.98 -31.34 -7.59
N ARG A 137 -6.78 -32.23 -6.98
CA ARG A 137 -6.26 -33.25 -6.07
C ARG A 137 -5.26 -34.04 -6.92
N LEU A 138 -3.97 -33.79 -6.69
CA LEU A 138 -2.94 -34.70 -7.15
C LEU A 138 -3.20 -36.00 -6.39
N ARG A 139 -3.44 -37.05 -7.17
CA ARG A 139 -3.58 -38.43 -6.71
C ARG A 139 -2.26 -38.88 -6.09
#